data_AF-A0A2D2DVY2-F1
#
_entry.id   AF-A0A2D2DVY2-F1
#
_cell.length_a   1.000
_cell.length_b   1.000
_cell.length_c   1.000
_cell.angle_alpha   90.00
_cell.angle_beta   90.00
_cell.angle_gamma   90.00
#
_symmetry.space_group_name_H-M   'P 1'
#
loop_
_entity.id
_entity.type
_entity.pdbx_description
1 polymer ?
#
loop_
_entity_poly.entity_id
_entity_poly.type
_entity_poly.pdbx_seq_one_letter_code
_entity_poly.pdbx_strand_id
1 'polypeptide(L)'
;MRDNAPAYAKAKSERVYLEEFRKTKKALLMREAEVAGHKSAATQEREAYASPDYLVVLDGLRAAVEEEERYRWMMVAAQAKIEAWRTLESSRRYEAKTV
;
A
#
# COMPACT_ATOMS: atom_id res chain seq x y z
N MET A 1 14.68 -10.53 -7.96
CA MET A 1 13.75 -10.69 -6.81
C MET A 1 14.30 -10.02 -5.55
N ARG A 2 15.59 -10.21 -5.22
CA ARG A 2 16.27 -9.50 -4.12
C ARG A 2 16.23 -7.98 -4.27
N ASP A 3 16.33 -7.47 -5.50
CA ASP A 3 16.50 -6.03 -5.77
C ASP A 3 15.24 -5.21 -5.48
N ASN A 4 14.05 -5.83 -5.54
CA ASN A 4 12.79 -5.16 -5.24
C ASN A 4 12.35 -5.33 -3.78
N ALA A 5 13.02 -6.18 -3.00
CA ALA A 5 12.62 -6.42 -1.61
C ALA A 5 12.74 -5.16 -0.73
N PRO A 6 13.80 -4.33 -0.83
CA PRO A 6 13.86 -3.07 -0.10
C PRO A 6 12.76 -2.08 -0.51
N ALA A 7 12.43 -2.03 -1.80
CA ALA A 7 11.41 -1.13 -2.32
C ALA A 7 10.00 -1.53 -1.85
N TYR A 8 9.68 -2.82 -1.88
CA TYR A 8 8.42 -3.34 -1.32
C TYR A 8 8.31 -3.08 0.18
N ALA A 9 9.39 -3.32 0.95
CA ALA A 9 9.41 -3.08 2.39
C ALA A 9 9.13 -1.60 2.70
N LYS A 10 9.75 -0.68 1.95
CA LYS A 10 9.50 0.76 2.06
C LYS A 10 8.04 1.09 1.76
N ALA A 11 7.52 0.70 0.60
CA ALA A 11 6.14 0.99 0.20
C ALA A 11 5.12 0.47 1.23
N LYS A 12 5.31 -0.76 1.73
CA LYS A 12 4.48 -1.34 2.79
C LYS A 12 4.56 -0.55 4.09
N SER A 13 5.76 -0.14 4.51
CA SER A 13 5.93 0.65 5.73
C SER A 13 5.24 2.01 5.63
N GLU A 14 5.32 2.67 4.46
CA GLU A 14 4.67 3.96 4.19
C GLU A 14 3.16 3.82 4.19
N ARG A 15 2.60 2.78 3.54
CA ARG A 15 1.16 2.49 3.59
C ARG A 15 0.67 2.31 5.02
N VAL A 16 1.32 1.43 5.79
CA VAL A 16 0.94 1.15 7.18
C VAL A 16 1.03 2.40 8.05
N TYR A 17 2.09 3.19 7.88
CA TYR A 17 2.25 4.44 8.60
C TYR A 17 1.12 5.42 8.29
N LEU A 18 0.80 5.64 7.01
CA LEU A 18 -0.24 6.58 6.59
C LEU A 18 -1.65 6.13 7.02
N GLU A 19 -1.91 4.82 7.04
CA GLU A 19 -3.17 4.25 7.52
C GLU A 19 -3.43 4.59 8.99
N GLU A 20 -2.40 4.50 9.84
CA GLU A 20 -2.49 4.87 11.25
C GLU A 20 -2.45 6.39 11.46
N PHE A 21 -1.56 7.08 10.75
CA PHE A 21 -1.43 8.54 10.82
C PHE A 21 -2.73 9.26 10.45
N ARG A 22 -3.53 8.72 9.52
CA ARG A 22 -4.86 9.26 9.18
C ARG A 22 -5.74 9.49 10.41
N LYS A 23 -5.71 8.58 11.39
CA LYS A 23 -6.48 8.71 12.64
C LYS A 23 -5.96 9.87 13.48
N THR A 24 -4.64 9.99 13.61
CA THR A 24 -3.99 11.13 14.29
C THR A 24 -4.28 12.45 13.60
N LYS A 25 -4.18 12.51 12.26
CA LYS A 25 -4.46 13.72 11.49
C LYS A 25 -5.91 14.16 11.64
N LYS A 26 -6.88 13.23 11.61
CA LYS A 26 -8.28 13.53 11.93
C LYS A 26 -8.42 14.17 13.32
N ALA A 27 -7.80 13.59 14.34
CA ALA A 27 -7.89 14.12 15.70
C ALA A 27 -7.29 15.54 15.82
N LEU A 28 -6.16 15.80 15.14
CA LEU A 28 -5.56 17.12 15.07
C LEU A 28 -6.51 18.14 14.42
N LEU A 29 -7.13 17.77 13.30
CA LEU A 29 -8.08 18.61 12.58
C LEU A 29 -9.37 18.85 13.37
N MET A 30 -9.85 17.86 14.14
CA MET A 30 -10.99 18.04 15.05
C MET A 30 -10.67 19.06 16.15
N ARG A 31 -9.45 19.03 16.69
CA ARG A 31 -8.97 20.04 17.65
C ARG A 31 -8.88 21.44 17.01
N GLU A 32 -8.44 21.52 15.76
CA GLU A 32 -8.44 22.80 15.01
C GLU A 32 -9.86 23.32 14.78
N ALA A 33 -10.82 22.45 14.43
CA ALA A 33 -12.22 22.81 14.29
C ALA A 33 -12.85 23.26 15.62
N GLU A 34 -12.46 22.65 16.74
CA GLU A 34 -12.88 23.09 18.07
C GLU A 34 -12.41 24.53 18.36
N VAL A 35 -11.14 24.82 18.09
CA VAL A 35 -10.57 26.18 18.24
C VAL A 35 -11.27 27.18 17.30
N ALA A 36 -11.71 26.74 16.12
CA ALA A 36 -12.51 27.53 15.18
C ALA A 36 -13.98 27.73 15.61
N GLY A 37 -14.41 27.17 16.74
CA GLY A 37 -15.73 27.39 17.32
C GLY A 37 -16.77 26.29 17.04
N HIS A 38 -16.38 25.17 16.41
CA HIS A 38 -17.25 24.02 16.23
C HIS A 38 -17.40 23.26 17.55
N LYS A 39 -18.53 23.46 18.23
CA LYS A 39 -18.73 22.97 19.61
C LYS A 39 -19.13 21.49 19.73
N SER A 40 -19.68 20.88 18.69
CA SER A 40 -20.07 19.48 18.71
C SER A 40 -19.01 18.61 18.04
N ALA A 41 -18.73 17.44 18.61
CA ALA A 41 -17.79 16.48 18.03
C ALA A 41 -18.19 16.05 16.60
N ALA A 42 -19.50 15.95 16.32
CA ALA A 42 -19.99 15.63 14.97
C ALA A 42 -19.66 16.74 13.95
N THR A 43 -19.79 18.01 14.35
CA THR A 43 -19.40 19.13 13.49
C THR A 43 -17.89 19.16 13.28
N GLN A 44 -17.09 18.96 14.34
CA GLN A 44 -15.62 18.89 14.26
C GLN A 44 -15.16 17.76 13.32
N GLU A 45 -15.77 16.58 13.43
CA GLU A 45 -15.48 15.44 12.58
C GLU A 45 -15.77 15.73 11.10
N ARG A 46 -16.91 16.38 10.82
CA ARG A 46 -17.27 16.80 9.47
C ARG A 46 -16.22 17.75 8.88
N GLU A 47 -15.79 18.77 9.63
CA GLU A 47 -14.75 19.68 9.19
C GLU A 47 -13.42 18.96 8.97
N ALA A 48 -13.05 18.06 9.89
CA ALA A 48 -11.82 17.29 9.78
C ALA A 48 -11.78 16.44 8.51
N TYR A 49 -12.87 15.75 8.17
CA TYR A 49 -12.93 14.96 6.93
C TYR A 49 -12.98 15.81 5.66
N ALA A 50 -13.55 17.02 5.73
CA ALA A 50 -13.61 17.96 4.61
C ALA A 50 -12.30 18.74 4.41
N SER A 51 -11.39 18.70 5.38
CA SER A 51 -10.14 19.45 5.33
C SER A 51 -9.24 19.00 4.16
N PRO A 52 -8.67 19.94 3.38
CA PRO A 52 -7.69 19.63 2.34
C PRO A 52 -6.51 18.80 2.87
N ASP A 53 -6.08 19.08 4.08
CA ASP A 53 -5.00 18.36 4.75
C ASP A 53 -5.32 16.88 5.01
N TYR A 54 -6.60 16.55 5.25
CA TYR A 54 -7.02 15.16 5.40
C TYR A 54 -7.02 14.45 4.03
N LEU A 55 -7.45 15.15 2.98
CA LEU A 55 -7.41 14.64 1.60
C LEU A 55 -5.97 14.33 1.16
N VAL A 56 -5.00 15.18 1.50
CA VAL A 56 -3.57 14.93 1.23
C VAL A 56 -3.09 13.60 1.83
N VAL A 57 -3.52 13.27 3.06
CA VAL A 57 -3.19 11.97 3.68
C VAL A 57 -3.84 10.82 2.92
N LEU A 58 -5.09 10.97 2.47
CA LEU A 58 -5.78 9.94 1.68
C LEU A 58 -5.12 9.74 0.32
N ASP A 59 -4.70 10.80 -0.36
CA ASP A 59 -4.00 10.73 -1.63
C ASP A 59 -2.63 10.06 -1.47
N GLY A 60 -1.90 10.38 -0.40
CA GLY A 60 -0.66 9.70 -0.05
C GLY A 60 -0.88 8.22 0.24
N LEU A 61 -1.94 7.87 0.98
CA LEU A 61 -2.28 6.47 1.27
C LEU A 61 -2.64 5.72 -0.01
N ARG A 62 -3.40 6.34 -0.93
CA ARG A 62 -3.71 5.76 -2.25
C ARG A 62 -2.44 5.45 -3.03
N ALA A 63 -1.51 6.39 -3.10
CA ALA A 63 -0.24 6.20 -3.80
C ALA A 63 0.62 5.09 -3.17
N ALA A 64 0.69 5.04 -1.83
CA ALA A 64 1.43 4.01 -1.12
C ALA A 64 0.84 2.60 -1.33
N VAL A 65 -0.49 2.48 -1.35
CA VAL A 65 -1.19 1.21 -1.68
C VAL A 65 -0.85 0.75 -3.10
N GLU A 66 -0.95 1.66 -4.08
CA GLU A 66 -0.67 1.34 -5.47
C GLU A 66 0.76 0.82 -5.65
N GLU A 67 1.73 1.47 -5.03
CA GLU A 67 3.13 1.11 -5.11
C GLU A 67 3.44 -0.22 -4.39
N GLU A 68 2.85 -0.47 -3.21
CA GLU A 68 2.97 -1.76 -2.52
C GLU A 68 2.41 -2.90 -3.39
N GLU A 69 1.21 -2.71 -3.95
CA GLU A 69 0.56 -3.71 -4.80
C GLU A 69 1.36 -3.97 -6.07
N ARG A 70 1.91 -2.93 -6.71
CA ARG A 70 2.77 -3.09 -7.87
C ARG A 70 3.94 -4.01 -7.59
N TYR A 71 4.67 -3.76 -6.50
CA TYR A 71 5.79 -4.62 -6.11
C TYR A 71 5.35 -6.02 -5.70
N ARG A 72 4.20 -6.16 -5.01
CA ARG A 72 3.59 -7.46 -4.68
C ARG A 72 3.37 -8.29 -5.94
N TRP A 73 2.71 -7.73 -6.96
CA TRP A 73 2.42 -8.43 -8.21
C TRP A 73 3.68 -8.73 -9.03
N MET A 74 4.69 -7.87 -8.99
CA MET A 74 6.00 -8.19 -9.59
C MET A 74 6.65 -9.41 -8.96
N MET A 75 6.56 -9.56 -7.63
CA MET A 75 7.07 -10.74 -6.92
C MET A 75 6.28 -12.00 -7.28
N VAL A 76 4.94 -11.92 -7.29
CA VAL A 76 4.07 -13.03 -7.69
C VAL A 76 4.36 -13.48 -9.13
N ALA A 77 4.50 -12.53 -10.06
CA ALA A 77 4.84 -12.83 -11.45
C ALA A 77 6.22 -13.48 -11.58
N ALA A 78 7.21 -13.05 -10.80
CA ALA A 78 8.53 -13.66 -10.79
C ALA A 78 8.50 -15.11 -10.27
N GLN A 79 7.72 -15.39 -9.21
CA GLN A 79 7.47 -16.75 -8.72
C GLN A 79 6.83 -17.62 -9.79
N ALA A 80 5.75 -17.16 -10.41
CA ALA A 80 5.04 -17.89 -11.45
C ALA A 80 5.94 -18.21 -12.66
N LYS A 81 6.81 -17.27 -13.06
CA LYS A 81 7.79 -17.50 -14.13
C LYS A 81 8.81 -18.58 -13.77
N ILE A 82 9.32 -18.58 -12.54
CA ILE A 82 10.27 -19.60 -12.07
C ILE A 82 9.60 -20.98 -12.05
N GLU A 83 8.35 -21.06 -11.58
CA GLU A 83 7.57 -22.30 -11.57
C GLU A 83 7.30 -22.82 -12.99
N ALA A 84 6.88 -21.95 -13.91
CA ALA A 84 6.69 -22.32 -15.31
C ALA A 84 7.99 -22.85 -15.95
N TRP A 85 9.12 -22.19 -15.69
CA TRP A 85 10.43 -22.65 -16.19
C TRP A 85 10.82 -24.02 -15.63
N ARG A 86 10.61 -24.27 -14.32
CA ARG A 86 10.87 -25.58 -13.71
C ARG A 86 10.04 -26.69 -14.36
N THR A 87 8.77 -26.42 -14.65
CA THR A 87 7.89 -27.38 -15.33
C THR A 87 8.37 -27.67 -16.74
N LEU A 88 8.68 -26.63 -17.52
CA LEU A 88 9.19 -26.78 -18.90
C LEU A 88 10.51 -27.57 -18.95
N GLU A 89 11.45 -27.29 -18.04
CA GLU A 89 12.70 -28.03 -17.94
C GLU A 89 12.48 -29.49 -17.51
N SER A 90 11.51 -29.76 -16.63
CA SER A 90 11.13 -31.12 -16.27
C SER A 90 10.62 -31.90 -17.48
N SER A 91 9.72 -31.30 -18.27
CA SER A 91 9.20 -31.89 -19.51
C SER A 91 10.32 -32.16 -20.52
N ARG A 92 11.21 -31.19 -20.77
CA ARG A 92 12.36 -31.35 -21.68
C ARG A 92 13.28 -32.49 -21.27
N ARG A 93 13.56 -32.64 -19.97
CA ARG A 93 14.38 -33.74 -19.44
C ARG A 93 13.71 -35.09 -19.60
N TYR A 94 12.38 -35.13 -19.51
CA TYR A 94 11.63 -36.36 -19.75
C TYR A 94 11.69 -36.75 -21.23
N GLU A 95 11.43 -35.80 -22.13
CA GLU A 95 11.52 -36.00 -23.58
C GLU A 95 12.90 -36.51 -24.00
N ALA A 96 13.97 -35.91 -23.48
CA ALA A 96 15.35 -36.31 -23.76
C ALA A 96 15.72 -37.72 -23.26
N LYS A 97 14.94 -38.31 -22.35
CA LYS A 97 15.15 -39.70 -21.87
C LYS A 97 14.35 -40.72 -22.67
N THR A 98 13.29 -40.29 -23.34
CA THR A 98 12.37 -41.14 -24.09
C THR A 98 12.69 -41.23 -25.59
N VAL A 99 13.61 -40.39 -26.08
CA VAL A 99 14.21 -40.45 -27.43
C VAL A 99 15.54 -41.18 -27.35
#